data_AF-A0AA88SCW3-F1
#
_entry.id   AF-A0AA88SCW3-F1
#
_cell.length_a   1.000
_cell.length_b   1.000
_cell.length_c   1.000
_cell.angle_alpha   90.00
_cell.angle_beta   90.00
_cell.angle_gamma   90.00
#
_symmetry.space_group_name_H-M   'P 1'
#
loop_
_entity.id
_entity.type
_entity.pdbx_description
1 polymer ?
#
loop_
_entity_poly.entity_id
_entity_poly.type
_entity_poly.pdbx_seq_one_letter_code
_entity_poly.pdbx_strand_id
1 'polypeptide(L)'
;MSSFWLSKRFPFFWRSKIQDDVTRPLITKVTNRNGTQYQGTDISTESQTVSSSSNHNEQTELSSWTFYLQTQRPSDLTFFLQKYVLFTSNFFFSVLGLATLGIGFWGLTNKESFAQEKLDGLGTDPMLLLVFLGVLLSLLCLTGCVGALRENYCLLRTFSAMLLVLVAAQFLVAIVAYSMQGWITELLSSAMLMAMTRYQDDLDLRFITDEIQVGLQCCGVDNYRDWEVNQYFNCSSPGVQACGVPPSCCVDPLENGTVWNSQCGLRGQQLDEFSAQSVIFLGGCLGSISRWVSLHSEVIGIVTAVLLGVQILTLIITTCLLDRIQWNKTQAWQRKA
;
A
#
# COMPACT_ATOMS: atom_id res chain seq x y z
N MET A 1 9.61 -17.55 43.24
CA MET A 1 10.93 -18.10 42.87
C MET A 1 11.27 -17.62 41.47
N SER A 2 12.43 -16.98 41.36
CA SER A 2 13.26 -16.68 40.18
C SER A 2 12.63 -16.03 38.92
N SER A 3 12.83 -14.72 38.90
CA SER A 3 13.10 -13.80 37.78
C SER A 3 13.78 -14.38 36.53
N PHE A 4 13.38 -13.92 35.34
CA PHE A 4 14.32 -13.57 34.26
C PHE A 4 13.77 -12.40 33.42
N TRP A 5 14.48 -11.27 33.48
CA TRP A 5 14.33 -10.08 32.66
C TRP A 5 14.90 -10.33 31.26
N LEU A 6 14.31 -9.71 30.22
CA LEU A 6 15.09 -9.22 29.07
C LEU A 6 14.32 -8.13 28.31
N SER A 7 14.66 -6.90 28.67
CA SER A 7 14.44 -5.69 27.88
C SER A 7 15.33 -5.75 26.64
N LYS A 8 14.76 -5.67 25.44
CA LYS A 8 15.48 -5.28 24.23
C LYS A 8 14.87 -4.01 23.68
N ARG A 9 15.60 -2.92 23.93
CA ARG A 9 15.37 -1.57 23.42
C ARG A 9 15.88 -1.50 21.98
N PHE A 10 14.98 -1.20 21.04
CA PHE A 10 15.28 -0.95 19.62
C PHE A 10 16.24 0.23 19.44
N PRO A 11 17.25 0.17 18.55
CA PRO A 11 18.04 1.34 18.19
C PRO A 11 17.36 2.09 17.03
N PHE A 12 16.77 3.24 17.39
CA PHE A 12 16.30 4.28 16.51
C PHE A 12 17.50 5.09 16.00
N PHE A 13 17.83 4.99 14.72
CA PHE A 13 19.03 5.60 14.12
C PHE A 13 18.70 6.97 13.50
N TRP A 14 18.65 8.00 14.33
CA TRP A 14 18.83 9.39 13.92
C TRP A 14 19.75 10.08 14.93
N ARG A 15 21.01 10.32 14.55
CA ARG A 15 21.83 11.34 15.23
C ARG A 15 22.63 12.12 14.20
N SER A 16 22.11 13.31 13.89
CA SER A 16 22.86 14.44 13.33
C SER A 16 24.01 14.79 14.30
N LYS A 17 25.21 15.00 13.77
CA LYS A 17 26.34 15.58 14.52
C LYS A 17 26.83 16.81 13.77
N ILE A 18 26.57 17.98 14.33
CA ILE A 18 27.12 19.29 13.96
C ILE A 18 27.58 19.97 15.27
N GLN A 19 28.80 20.53 15.21
CA GLN A 19 29.53 21.39 16.17
C GLN A 19 29.93 20.79 17.55
N ASP A 20 31.12 21.00 18.13
CA ASP A 20 32.05 22.14 18.08
C ASP A 20 33.56 21.77 18.07
N ASP A 21 34.33 22.83 17.78
CA ASP A 21 35.73 23.03 17.41
C ASP A 21 36.77 22.92 18.57
N VAL A 22 38.04 23.19 18.24
CA VAL A 22 39.27 23.38 19.06
C VAL A 22 40.06 22.08 19.25
N THR A 23 41.10 21.76 18.46
CA THR A 23 42.43 22.39 18.48
C THR A 23 43.28 21.90 17.27
N ARG A 24 43.87 22.79 16.47
CA ARG A 24 45.15 22.58 15.74
C ARG A 24 46.27 23.29 16.53
N PRO A 25 47.60 23.12 16.30
CA PRO A 25 48.33 22.43 15.21
C PRO A 25 49.47 21.50 15.73
N LEU A 26 50.13 20.66 14.91
CA LEU A 26 51.38 21.02 14.22
C LEU A 26 51.82 19.91 13.23
N ILE A 27 52.29 20.39 12.08
CA ILE A 27 52.93 19.67 10.98
C ILE A 27 54.40 19.41 11.36
N THR A 28 54.91 18.20 11.12
CA THR A 28 56.36 17.97 10.94
C THR A 28 56.66 17.62 9.49
N LYS A 29 57.51 18.45 8.89
CA LYS A 29 58.08 18.32 7.55
C LYS A 29 59.33 17.45 7.68
N VAL A 30 59.35 16.25 7.10
CA VAL A 30 60.58 15.47 6.95
C VAL A 30 61.07 15.64 5.51
N THR A 31 62.12 16.44 5.36
CA THR A 31 62.97 16.50 4.18
C THR A 31 63.78 15.21 4.06
N ASN A 32 63.80 14.58 2.89
CA ASN A 32 64.77 13.52 2.58
C ASN A 32 65.56 13.90 1.33
N ARG A 33 66.89 13.83 1.42
CA ARG A 33 67.85 14.08 0.34
C ARG A 33 68.91 12.98 0.38
N ASN A 34 69.15 12.36 -0.78
CA ASN A 34 70.26 11.49 -1.19
C ASN A 34 70.00 9.96 -1.30
N GLY A 35 70.18 9.45 -2.53
CA GLY A 35 71.12 8.35 -2.80
C GLY A 35 70.62 6.90 -2.86
N THR A 36 70.32 6.44 -4.08
CA THR A 36 70.63 5.12 -4.70
C THR A 36 70.97 3.88 -3.84
N GLN A 37 70.24 2.76 -4.01
CA GLN A 37 70.78 1.43 -4.45
C GLN A 37 69.67 0.39 -4.77
N TYR A 38 70.05 -0.66 -5.52
CA TYR A 38 69.30 -1.65 -6.31
C TYR A 38 68.76 -2.90 -5.57
N GLN A 39 68.02 -3.73 -6.36
CA GLN A 39 67.76 -5.19 -6.27
C GLN A 39 66.59 -5.62 -5.37
N GLY A 40 65.69 -6.55 -5.69
CA GLY A 40 65.59 -7.61 -6.71
C GLY A 40 64.81 -8.78 -6.07
N THR A 41 63.77 -9.29 -6.74
CA THR A 41 63.16 -10.65 -6.67
C THR A 41 63.22 -11.46 -5.36
N ASP A 42 62.06 -11.88 -4.82
CA ASP A 42 61.53 -13.26 -4.99
C ASP A 42 60.33 -13.59 -4.09
N ILE A 43 59.53 -14.51 -4.60
CA ILE A 43 58.39 -15.18 -3.99
C ILE A 43 58.90 -16.25 -3.00
N SER A 44 58.36 -16.28 -1.78
CA SER A 44 58.18 -17.53 -1.06
C SER A 44 57.14 -17.42 0.05
N THR A 45 56.17 -18.32 -0.06
CA THR A 45 55.18 -18.73 0.93
C THR A 45 55.90 -19.36 2.12
N GLU A 46 55.66 -18.90 3.34
CA GLU A 46 55.81 -19.76 4.51
C GLU A 46 54.83 -19.37 5.61
N SER A 47 53.94 -20.32 5.89
CA SER A 47 53.01 -20.34 6.99
C SER A 47 53.63 -21.07 8.18
N GLN A 48 53.75 -20.41 9.33
CA GLN A 48 53.81 -21.07 10.63
C GLN A 48 52.96 -20.32 11.66
N THR A 49 52.00 -21.06 12.21
CA THR A 49 51.12 -20.74 13.32
C THR A 49 51.79 -20.97 14.67
N VAL A 50 51.65 -20.03 15.61
CA VAL A 50 51.56 -20.32 17.05
C VAL A 50 50.48 -19.43 17.70
N SER A 51 49.59 -20.11 18.41
CA SER A 51 48.50 -19.68 19.33
C SER A 51 48.83 -18.47 20.23
N SER A 52 47.91 -17.65 20.74
CA SER A 52 46.61 -17.94 21.38
C SER A 52 45.93 -16.62 21.84
N SER A 53 44.62 -16.43 21.62
CA SER A 53 43.62 -16.04 22.66
C SER A 53 42.30 -15.57 22.04
N SER A 54 41.29 -16.42 22.24
CA SER A 54 39.85 -16.18 22.44
C SER A 54 39.28 -14.76 22.28
N ASN A 55 38.43 -14.58 21.27
CA ASN A 55 37.04 -14.07 21.34
C ASN A 55 36.64 -13.34 20.04
N HIS A 56 36.38 -14.08 18.96
CA HIS A 56 35.75 -13.52 17.76
C HIS A 56 34.95 -14.58 17.01
N ASN A 57 33.74 -14.90 17.48
CA ASN A 57 32.78 -15.67 16.68
C ASN A 57 31.44 -14.97 16.44
N GLU A 58 31.18 -13.80 17.05
CA GLU A 58 29.91 -13.06 16.82
C GLU A 58 30.09 -11.79 15.97
N GLN A 59 31.33 -11.31 15.80
CA GLN A 59 31.64 -10.11 15.01
C GLN A 59 31.81 -10.40 13.51
N THR A 60 32.14 -11.64 13.16
CA THR A 60 32.65 -12.04 11.84
C THR A 60 31.54 -12.29 10.80
N GLU A 61 30.34 -12.68 11.26
CA GLU A 61 29.16 -12.90 10.40
C GLU A 61 28.52 -11.56 10.00
N LEU A 62 28.39 -10.61 10.93
CA LEU A 62 27.86 -9.27 10.64
C LEU A 62 28.79 -8.48 9.72
N SER A 63 30.12 -8.64 9.89
CA SER A 63 31.10 -8.06 8.98
C SER A 63 31.04 -8.67 7.58
N SER A 64 30.68 -9.96 7.46
CA SER A 64 30.59 -10.66 6.17
C SER A 64 29.36 -10.21 5.35
N TRP A 65 28.20 -10.01 5.97
CA TRP A 65 27.04 -9.42 5.27
C TRP A 65 27.27 -7.96 4.88
N THR A 66 27.97 -7.17 5.70
CA THR A 66 28.41 -5.82 5.30
C THR A 66 29.50 -5.84 4.23
N PHE A 67 30.25 -6.93 4.10
CA PHE A 67 31.31 -7.09 3.09
C PHE A 67 30.74 -7.52 1.73
N TYR A 68 29.67 -8.31 1.69
CA TYR A 68 28.97 -8.65 0.44
C TYR A 68 28.26 -7.46 -0.22
N LEU A 69 27.90 -6.43 0.54
CA LEU A 69 27.34 -5.18 0.00
C LEU A 69 28.41 -4.18 -0.49
N GLN A 70 29.71 -4.42 -0.26
CA GLN A 70 30.74 -3.38 -0.35
C GLN A 70 31.74 -3.50 -1.51
N THR A 71 31.64 -4.44 -2.46
CA THR A 71 32.73 -4.56 -3.47
C THR A 71 32.33 -5.02 -4.87
N GLN A 72 31.35 -4.33 -5.48
CA GLN A 72 31.28 -4.30 -6.94
C GLN A 72 31.00 -2.87 -7.36
N ARG A 73 32.01 -2.18 -7.91
CA ARG A 73 31.86 -0.87 -8.55
C ARG A 73 30.78 -1.06 -9.63
N PRO A 74 29.54 -0.56 -9.44
CA PRO A 74 28.46 -0.84 -10.37
C PRO A 74 28.83 -0.17 -11.69
N SER A 75 28.83 -0.94 -12.78
CA SER A 75 29.10 -0.43 -14.12
C SER A 75 28.16 0.73 -14.41
N ASP A 76 28.60 1.76 -15.13
CA ASP A 76 27.75 2.93 -15.41
C ASP A 76 26.39 2.54 -16.02
N LEU A 77 26.37 1.43 -16.77
CA LEU A 77 25.16 0.78 -17.28
C LEU A 77 24.12 0.47 -16.20
N THR A 78 24.52 -0.17 -15.09
CA THR A 78 23.58 -0.54 -14.00
C THR A 78 22.91 0.67 -13.38
N PHE A 79 23.62 1.78 -13.25
CA PHE A 79 23.05 3.03 -12.76
C PHE A 79 22.07 3.68 -13.75
N PHE A 80 22.37 3.63 -15.05
CA PHE A 80 21.43 4.09 -16.07
C PHE A 80 20.16 3.23 -16.08
N LEU A 81 20.30 1.89 -15.99
CA LEU A 81 19.16 0.97 -15.91
C LEU A 81 18.32 1.25 -14.66
N GLN A 82 18.95 1.41 -13.50
CA GLN A 82 18.29 1.69 -12.23
C GLN A 82 17.44 2.97 -12.27
N LYS A 83 17.99 4.04 -12.84
CA LYS A 83 17.25 5.29 -13.06
C LYS A 83 16.10 5.12 -14.04
N TYR A 84 16.33 4.44 -15.15
CA TYR A 84 15.32 4.24 -16.19
C TYR A 84 14.15 3.40 -15.66
N VAL A 85 14.43 2.33 -14.92
CA VAL A 85 13.40 1.50 -14.27
C VAL A 85 12.62 2.31 -13.23
N LEU A 86 13.29 3.08 -12.38
CA LEU A 86 12.60 3.90 -11.37
C LEU A 86 11.73 4.98 -12.03
N PHE A 87 12.25 5.66 -13.05
CA PHE A 87 11.50 6.67 -13.79
C PHE A 87 10.29 6.08 -14.51
N THR A 88 10.48 5.02 -15.29
CA THR A 88 9.39 4.44 -16.10
C THR A 88 8.29 3.82 -15.24
N SER A 89 8.65 3.08 -14.19
CA SER A 89 7.67 2.51 -13.25
C SER A 89 6.87 3.58 -12.52
N ASN A 90 7.54 4.59 -11.94
CA ASN A 90 6.84 5.67 -11.24
C ASN A 90 6.02 6.54 -12.19
N PHE A 91 6.46 6.74 -13.43
CA PHE A 91 5.68 7.49 -14.42
C PHE A 91 4.39 6.76 -14.76
N PHE A 92 4.46 5.44 -14.97
CA PHE A 92 3.27 4.62 -15.20
C PHE A 92 2.27 4.69 -14.03
N PHE A 93 2.74 4.52 -12.79
CA PHE A 93 1.88 4.65 -11.61
C PHE A 93 1.33 6.06 -11.42
N SER A 94 2.10 7.10 -11.79
CA SER A 94 1.61 8.48 -11.77
C SER A 94 0.48 8.71 -12.78
N VAL A 95 0.56 8.13 -13.98
CA VAL A 95 -0.52 8.22 -14.98
C VAL A 95 -1.77 7.52 -14.48
N LEU A 96 -1.63 6.34 -13.86
CA LEU A 96 -2.75 5.64 -13.24
C LEU A 96 -3.37 6.47 -12.10
N GLY A 97 -2.55 7.11 -11.26
CA GLY A 97 -3.02 8.01 -10.20
C GLY A 97 -3.76 9.24 -10.73
N LEU A 98 -3.31 9.82 -11.84
CA LEU A 98 -3.98 10.95 -12.48
C LEU A 98 -5.29 10.52 -13.15
N ALA A 99 -5.34 9.32 -13.71
CA ALA A 99 -6.58 8.76 -14.26
C ALA A 99 -7.61 8.52 -13.15
N THR A 100 -7.22 7.96 -12.01
CA THR A 100 -8.14 7.79 -10.87
C THR A 100 -8.59 9.15 -10.33
N LEU A 101 -7.68 10.12 -10.17
CA LEU A 101 -8.05 11.49 -9.79
C LEU A 101 -9.08 12.10 -10.75
N GLY A 102 -8.88 11.94 -12.06
CA GLY A 102 -9.80 12.43 -13.09
C GLY A 102 -11.19 11.79 -12.99
N ILE A 103 -11.27 10.47 -12.77
CA ILE A 103 -12.53 9.75 -12.55
C ILE A 103 -13.23 10.27 -11.29
N GLY A 104 -12.49 10.44 -10.18
CA GLY A 104 -13.05 10.94 -8.93
C GLY A 104 -13.58 12.37 -9.06
N PHE A 105 -12.83 13.25 -9.72
CA PHE A 105 -13.25 14.62 -9.96
C PHE A 105 -14.48 14.70 -10.86
N TRP A 106 -14.50 13.91 -11.94
CA TRP A 106 -15.67 13.78 -12.82
C TRP A 106 -16.92 13.32 -12.05
N GLY A 107 -16.75 12.33 -11.16
CA GLY A 107 -17.80 11.88 -10.25
C GLY A 107 -18.34 13.01 -9.38
N LEU A 108 -17.45 13.75 -8.70
CA LEU A 108 -17.85 14.89 -7.85
C LEU A 108 -18.56 16.00 -8.64
N THR A 109 -18.08 16.36 -9.83
CA THR A 109 -18.72 17.43 -10.63
C THR A 109 -20.14 17.08 -11.06
N ASN A 110 -20.41 15.80 -11.31
CA ASN A 110 -21.76 15.36 -11.64
C ASN A 110 -22.69 15.42 -10.42
N LYS A 111 -22.16 15.23 -9.20
CA LYS A 111 -22.91 15.35 -7.94
C LYS A 111 -23.18 16.79 -7.51
N GLU A 112 -22.23 17.71 -7.71
CA GLU A 112 -22.34 19.12 -7.30
C GLU A 112 -23.52 19.83 -7.97
N SER A 113 -24.03 19.31 -9.10
CA SER A 113 -25.29 19.78 -9.69
C SER A 113 -26.56 19.45 -8.86
N PHE A 114 -26.42 18.67 -7.78
CA PHE A 114 -27.51 18.21 -6.90
C PHE A 114 -27.22 18.36 -5.39
N ALA A 115 -25.99 18.72 -4.98
CA ALA A 115 -25.54 18.61 -3.59
C ALA A 115 -25.55 19.95 -2.83
N GLN A 116 -26.75 20.46 -2.54
CA GLN A 116 -26.93 21.44 -1.47
C GLN A 116 -27.52 20.76 -0.23
N GLU A 117 -26.89 19.69 0.28
CA GLU A 117 -27.21 19.17 1.61
C GLU A 117 -26.00 18.50 2.30
N LYS A 118 -25.77 18.95 3.54
CA LYS A 118 -25.06 18.28 4.65
C LYS A 118 -23.53 18.41 4.72
N LEU A 119 -23.13 19.62 5.12
CA LEU A 119 -22.22 19.82 6.24
C LEU A 119 -22.82 19.22 7.53
N ASP A 120 -22.70 17.91 7.77
CA ASP A 120 -22.70 17.38 9.15
C ASP A 120 -22.25 15.91 9.30
N GLY A 121 -21.42 15.43 8.39
CA GLY A 121 -20.72 14.18 8.60
C GLY A 121 -19.52 14.10 7.70
N LEU A 122 -18.33 14.08 8.28
CA LEU A 122 -17.08 13.65 7.62
C LEU A 122 -17.11 12.15 7.23
N GLY A 123 -18.27 11.63 6.85
CA GLY A 123 -18.55 10.22 6.60
C GLY A 123 -18.49 9.89 5.11
N THR A 124 -17.26 9.80 4.60
CA THR A 124 -16.82 8.89 3.52
C THR A 124 -17.73 8.80 2.28
N ASP A 125 -17.87 9.90 1.53
CA ASP A 125 -18.28 9.80 0.13
C ASP A 125 -17.22 8.96 -0.63
N PRO A 126 -17.59 7.86 -1.29
CA PRO A 126 -16.66 7.01 -2.04
C PRO A 126 -15.89 7.78 -3.13
N MET A 127 -16.49 8.79 -3.75
CA MET A 127 -15.83 9.62 -4.79
C MET A 127 -14.78 10.55 -4.17
N LEU A 128 -15.04 11.11 -3.00
CA LEU A 128 -14.06 11.94 -2.27
C LEU A 128 -12.84 11.12 -1.86
N LEU A 129 -13.06 9.87 -1.41
CA LEU A 129 -11.98 8.93 -1.09
C LEU A 129 -11.15 8.60 -2.35
N LEU A 130 -11.80 8.40 -3.49
CA LEU A 130 -11.14 8.13 -4.77
C LEU A 130 -10.26 9.32 -5.21
N VAL A 131 -10.75 10.56 -5.09
CA VAL A 131 -9.95 11.78 -5.33
C VAL A 131 -8.77 11.87 -4.39
N PHE A 132 -8.97 11.67 -3.09
CA PHE A 132 -7.90 11.73 -2.08
C PHE A 132 -6.80 10.69 -2.37
N LEU A 133 -7.17 9.44 -2.66
CA LEU A 133 -6.23 8.39 -3.03
C LEU A 133 -5.51 8.72 -4.34
N GLY A 134 -6.21 9.20 -5.37
CA GLY A 134 -5.63 9.59 -6.66
C GLY A 134 -4.59 10.69 -6.52
N VAL A 135 -4.87 11.73 -5.72
CA VAL A 135 -3.92 12.81 -5.41
C VAL A 135 -2.70 12.27 -4.67
N LEU A 136 -2.90 11.47 -3.61
CA LEU A 136 -1.81 10.93 -2.81
C LEU A 136 -0.86 10.07 -3.66
N LEU A 137 -1.41 9.12 -4.43
CA LEU A 137 -0.65 8.24 -5.31
C LEU A 137 0.09 9.02 -6.40
N SER A 138 -0.58 9.99 -7.04
CA SER A 138 0.04 10.84 -8.07
C SER A 138 1.22 11.62 -7.51
N LEU A 139 1.05 12.28 -6.36
CA LEU A 139 2.15 13.06 -5.74
C LEU A 139 3.32 12.16 -5.34
N LEU A 140 3.05 11.00 -4.73
CA LEU A 140 4.09 10.04 -4.35
C LEU A 140 4.91 9.61 -5.57
N CYS A 141 4.25 9.22 -6.66
CA CYS A 141 4.92 8.79 -7.88
C CYS A 141 5.63 9.94 -8.62
N LEU A 142 5.06 11.15 -8.64
CA LEU A 142 5.70 12.34 -9.19
C LEU A 142 6.99 12.69 -8.44
N THR A 143 6.99 12.60 -7.10
CA THR A 143 8.22 12.82 -6.31
C THR A 143 9.30 11.80 -6.64
N GLY A 144 8.94 10.53 -6.88
CA GLY A 144 9.85 9.50 -7.35
C GLY A 144 10.43 9.82 -8.75
N CYS A 145 9.57 10.21 -9.69
CA CYS A 145 9.98 10.59 -11.06
C CYS A 145 10.95 11.78 -11.06
N VAL A 146 10.56 12.87 -10.40
CA VAL A 146 11.38 14.09 -10.32
C VAL A 146 12.66 13.83 -9.53
N GLY A 147 12.60 13.02 -8.47
CA GLY A 147 13.76 12.59 -7.70
C GLY A 147 14.80 11.85 -8.54
N ALA A 148 14.36 10.91 -9.39
CA ALA A 148 15.24 10.20 -10.32
C ALA A 148 15.83 11.10 -11.40
N LEU A 149 15.01 11.95 -12.04
CA LEU A 149 15.46 12.81 -13.14
C LEU A 149 16.41 13.92 -12.69
N ARG A 150 16.13 14.55 -11.55
CA ARG A 150 16.91 15.67 -11.02
C ARG A 150 18.09 15.22 -10.16
N GLU A 151 18.23 13.92 -9.89
CA GLU A 151 19.18 13.38 -8.91
C GLU A 151 19.12 14.13 -7.56
N ASN A 152 17.92 14.59 -7.19
CA ASN A 152 17.76 15.41 -6.00
C ASN A 152 17.67 14.51 -4.76
N TYR A 153 18.74 14.51 -3.97
CA TYR A 153 18.85 13.72 -2.74
C TYR A 153 17.68 13.92 -1.78
N CYS A 154 17.14 15.15 -1.64
CA CYS A 154 16.04 15.41 -0.72
C CYS A 154 14.74 14.74 -1.20
N LEU A 155 14.37 14.91 -2.47
CA LEU A 155 13.17 14.30 -3.05
C LEU A 155 13.24 12.77 -3.04
N LEU A 156 14.41 12.22 -3.37
CA LEU A 156 14.61 10.77 -3.42
C LEU A 156 14.57 10.16 -2.01
N ARG A 157 15.04 10.89 -0.98
CA ARG A 157 14.93 10.50 0.44
C ARG A 157 13.50 10.59 0.96
N THR A 158 12.74 11.61 0.58
CA THR A 158 11.31 11.70 0.95
C THR A 158 10.52 10.59 0.29
N PHE A 159 10.80 10.29 -0.98
CA PHE A 159 10.17 9.17 -1.70
C PHE A 159 10.45 7.82 -1.02
N SER A 160 11.71 7.53 -0.68
CA SER A 160 12.05 6.29 0.04
C SER A 160 11.40 6.19 1.41
N ALA A 161 11.31 7.31 2.15
CA ALA A 161 10.66 7.33 3.46
C ALA A 161 9.14 7.06 3.34
N MET A 162 8.48 7.64 2.35
CA MET A 162 7.06 7.39 2.09
C MET A 162 6.78 5.94 1.66
N LEU A 163 7.63 5.36 0.80
CA LEU A 163 7.53 3.93 0.45
C LEU A 163 7.69 3.03 1.69
N LEU A 164 8.62 3.35 2.58
CA LEU A 164 8.80 2.59 3.82
C LEU A 164 7.57 2.67 4.73
N VAL A 165 6.94 3.85 4.83
CA VAL A 165 5.68 4.02 5.56
C VAL A 165 4.56 3.20 4.92
N LEU A 166 4.46 3.15 3.60
CA LEU A 166 3.47 2.33 2.89
C LEU A 166 3.66 0.83 3.16
N VAL A 167 4.90 0.34 3.08
CA VAL A 167 5.22 -1.07 3.40
C VAL A 167 4.83 -1.38 4.84
N ALA A 168 5.19 -0.51 5.80
CA ALA A 168 4.82 -0.68 7.20
C ALA A 168 3.29 -0.68 7.39
N ALA A 169 2.56 0.22 6.72
CA ALA A 169 1.11 0.28 6.75
C ALA A 169 0.48 -1.01 6.19
N GLN A 170 1.01 -1.58 5.10
CA GLN A 170 0.53 -2.85 4.55
C GLN A 170 0.70 -4.01 5.52
N PHE A 171 1.84 -4.09 6.21
CA PHE A 171 2.03 -5.09 7.27
C PHE A 171 1.07 -4.90 8.44
N LEU A 172 0.83 -3.65 8.88
CA LEU A 172 -0.13 -3.37 9.95
C LEU A 172 -1.56 -3.74 9.55
N VAL A 173 -1.98 -3.38 8.34
CA VAL A 173 -3.29 -3.76 7.80
C VAL A 173 -3.44 -5.28 7.74
N ALA A 174 -2.42 -6.02 7.28
CA ALA A 174 -2.45 -7.47 7.25
C ALA A 174 -2.61 -8.09 8.65
N ILE A 175 -1.89 -7.56 9.67
CA ILE A 175 -2.00 -8.03 11.05
C ILE A 175 -3.40 -7.74 11.61
N VAL A 176 -3.94 -6.54 11.38
CA VAL A 176 -5.28 -6.16 11.84
C VAL A 176 -6.35 -7.02 11.14
N ALA A 177 -6.24 -7.21 9.83
CA ALA A 177 -7.15 -8.05 9.05
C ALA A 177 -7.19 -9.50 9.57
N TYR A 178 -6.04 -10.04 9.99
CA TYR A 178 -5.97 -11.38 10.56
C TYR A 178 -6.48 -11.46 12.00
N SER A 179 -6.11 -10.50 12.84
CA SER A 179 -6.41 -10.55 14.29
C SER A 179 -7.81 -10.07 14.66
N MET A 180 -8.38 -9.14 13.90
CA MET A 180 -9.62 -8.43 14.24
C MET A 180 -10.74 -8.70 13.22
N GLN A 181 -10.85 -9.94 12.73
CA GLN A 181 -11.86 -10.31 11.73
C GLN A 181 -13.28 -9.97 12.18
N GLY A 182 -13.63 -10.26 13.44
CA GLY A 182 -14.97 -9.95 13.97
C GLY A 182 -15.29 -8.45 14.00
N TRP A 183 -14.31 -7.59 14.32
CA TRP A 183 -14.53 -6.15 14.28
C TRP A 183 -14.69 -5.64 12.84
N ILE A 184 -13.97 -6.22 11.89
CA ILE A 184 -14.09 -5.87 10.46
C ILE A 184 -15.45 -6.29 9.91
N THR A 185 -15.97 -7.46 10.29
CA THR A 185 -17.31 -7.90 9.86
C THR A 185 -18.41 -6.99 10.42
N GLU A 186 -18.29 -6.54 11.68
CA GLU A 186 -19.23 -5.57 12.26
C GLU A 186 -19.13 -4.20 11.58
N LEU A 187 -17.91 -3.72 11.30
CA LEU A 187 -17.70 -2.49 10.56
C LEU A 187 -18.31 -2.57 9.15
N LEU A 188 -18.13 -3.70 8.47
CA LEU A 188 -18.70 -3.92 7.15
C LEU A 188 -20.23 -4.01 7.19
N SER A 189 -20.80 -4.75 8.16
CA SER A 189 -22.24 -4.84 8.37
C SER A 189 -22.86 -3.46 8.60
N SER A 190 -22.29 -2.66 9.50
CA SER A 190 -22.77 -1.30 9.77
C SER A 190 -22.64 -0.36 8.56
N ALA A 191 -21.56 -0.48 7.79
CA ALA A 191 -21.38 0.28 6.55
C ALA A 191 -22.41 -0.11 5.48
N MET A 192 -22.71 -1.41 5.32
CA MET A 192 -23.73 -1.88 4.38
C MET A 192 -25.13 -1.46 4.81
N LEU A 193 -25.47 -1.55 6.10
CA LEU A 193 -26.73 -1.04 6.62
C LEU A 193 -26.87 0.47 6.38
N MET A 194 -25.80 1.24 6.60
CA MET A 194 -25.79 2.68 6.28
C MET A 194 -26.02 2.91 4.79
N ALA A 195 -25.35 2.16 3.90
CA ALA A 195 -25.55 2.25 2.46
C ALA A 195 -27.01 1.94 2.06
N MET A 196 -27.63 0.92 2.68
CA MET A 196 -29.03 0.56 2.47
C MET A 196 -29.99 1.64 2.96
N THR A 197 -29.75 2.26 4.12
CA THR A 197 -30.61 3.35 4.62
C THR A 197 -30.62 4.55 3.69
N ARG A 198 -29.48 4.89 3.08
CA ARG A 198 -29.32 6.03 2.16
C ARG A 198 -29.42 5.66 0.67
N TYR A 199 -29.85 4.44 0.36
CA TYR A 199 -29.86 3.89 -0.99
C TYR A 199 -30.60 4.76 -2.02
N GLN A 200 -31.69 5.44 -1.64
CA GLN A 200 -32.42 6.33 -2.56
C GLN A 200 -31.90 7.78 -2.53
N ASP A 201 -31.20 8.16 -1.47
CA ASP A 201 -30.76 9.54 -1.25
C ASP A 201 -29.37 9.80 -1.87
N ASP A 202 -28.57 8.74 -2.05
CA ASP A 202 -27.19 8.82 -2.55
C ASP A 202 -26.98 7.83 -3.72
N LEU A 203 -26.74 8.38 -4.91
CA LEU A 203 -26.56 7.62 -6.15
C LEU A 203 -25.33 6.71 -6.12
N ASP A 204 -24.30 7.03 -5.35
CA ASP A 204 -23.07 6.22 -5.29
C ASP A 204 -23.26 5.04 -4.35
N LEU A 205 -23.90 5.27 -3.20
CA LEU A 205 -24.29 4.17 -2.30
C LEU A 205 -25.27 3.23 -3.01
N ARG A 206 -26.18 3.78 -3.82
CA ARG A 206 -27.05 2.98 -4.70
C ARG A 206 -26.25 2.12 -5.67
N PHE A 207 -25.37 2.73 -6.46
CA PHE A 207 -24.55 2.04 -7.45
C PHE A 207 -23.70 0.94 -6.80
N ILE A 208 -22.98 1.26 -5.72
CA ILE A 208 -22.15 0.28 -5.00
C ILE A 208 -22.98 -0.86 -4.44
N THR A 209 -24.15 -0.57 -3.85
CA THR A 209 -25.05 -1.61 -3.31
C THR A 209 -25.58 -2.51 -4.41
N ASP A 210 -26.00 -1.93 -5.55
CA ASP A 210 -26.49 -2.67 -6.70
C ASP A 210 -25.40 -3.57 -7.28
N GLU A 211 -24.18 -3.06 -7.47
CA GLU A 211 -23.03 -3.81 -7.99
C GLU A 211 -22.61 -4.95 -7.04
N ILE A 212 -22.64 -4.72 -5.72
CA ILE A 212 -22.36 -5.78 -4.74
C ILE A 212 -23.42 -6.88 -4.83
N GLN A 213 -24.70 -6.52 -4.89
CA GLN A 213 -25.81 -7.48 -4.92
C GLN A 213 -25.83 -8.31 -6.20
N VAL A 214 -25.64 -7.68 -7.35
CA VAL A 214 -25.55 -8.36 -8.65
C VAL A 214 -24.27 -9.20 -8.74
N GLY A 215 -23.12 -8.63 -8.36
CA GLY A 215 -21.81 -9.28 -8.48
C GLY A 215 -21.61 -10.46 -7.55
N LEU A 216 -22.23 -10.44 -6.36
CA LEU A 216 -22.15 -11.53 -5.38
C LEU A 216 -23.43 -12.37 -5.30
N GLN A 217 -24.43 -12.06 -6.13
CA GLN A 217 -25.72 -12.76 -6.18
C GLN A 217 -26.36 -12.90 -4.78
N CYS A 218 -26.49 -11.76 -4.11
CA CYS A 218 -26.93 -11.66 -2.72
C CYS A 218 -27.95 -10.53 -2.54
N CYS A 219 -28.70 -10.55 -1.44
CA CYS A 219 -29.65 -9.49 -1.12
C CYS A 219 -29.65 -9.18 0.38
N GLY A 220 -29.54 -7.88 0.72
CA GLY A 220 -29.40 -7.41 2.10
C GLY A 220 -28.04 -7.75 2.72
N VAL A 221 -27.90 -7.54 4.02
CA VAL A 221 -26.63 -7.76 4.74
C VAL A 221 -26.49 -9.23 5.12
N ASP A 222 -27.44 -9.73 5.91
CA ASP A 222 -27.58 -11.13 6.31
C ASP A 222 -28.69 -11.83 5.53
N ASN A 223 -29.76 -11.10 5.17
CA ASN A 223 -30.90 -11.63 4.42
C ASN A 223 -31.69 -10.53 3.68
N TYR A 224 -32.55 -10.93 2.76
CA TYR A 224 -33.35 -10.02 1.93
C TYR A 224 -34.34 -9.13 2.72
N ARG A 225 -34.69 -9.46 3.97
CA ARG A 225 -35.60 -8.65 4.81
C ARG A 225 -34.90 -7.48 5.49
N ASP A 226 -33.57 -7.44 5.47
CA ASP A 226 -32.80 -6.31 6.01
C ASP A 226 -33.15 -4.98 5.31
N TRP A 227 -33.76 -5.04 4.13
CA TRP A 227 -34.31 -3.87 3.43
C TRP A 227 -35.40 -3.13 4.20
N GLU A 228 -35.94 -3.69 5.29
CA GLU A 228 -36.86 -2.99 6.20
C GLU A 228 -36.23 -1.72 6.83
N VAL A 229 -34.90 -1.63 6.93
CA VAL A 229 -34.23 -0.43 7.46
C VAL A 229 -34.36 0.81 6.56
N ASN A 230 -34.66 0.61 5.28
CA ASN A 230 -34.81 1.71 4.33
C ASN A 230 -36.23 2.26 4.35
N GLN A 231 -36.38 3.59 4.43
CA GLN A 231 -37.68 4.28 4.52
C GLN A 231 -38.66 3.99 3.36
N TYR A 232 -38.16 3.65 2.16
CA TYR A 232 -38.97 3.36 0.97
C TYR A 232 -39.36 1.90 0.86
N PHE A 233 -38.47 0.99 1.31
CA PHE A 233 -38.70 -0.47 1.27
C PHE A 233 -39.36 -1.03 2.54
N ASN A 234 -39.40 -0.26 3.62
CA ASN A 234 -40.11 -0.62 4.84
C ASN A 234 -41.58 -0.95 4.55
N CYS A 235 -42.09 -2.04 5.14
CA CYS A 235 -43.46 -2.48 4.95
C CYS A 235 -44.54 -1.49 5.41
N SER A 236 -44.21 -0.59 6.34
CA SER A 236 -45.10 0.46 6.81
C SER A 236 -45.11 1.70 5.90
N SER A 237 -44.24 1.72 4.88
CA SER A 237 -44.15 2.84 3.94
C SER A 237 -45.40 2.88 3.04
N PRO A 238 -45.93 4.08 2.70
CA PRO A 238 -47.08 4.20 1.80
C PRO A 238 -46.71 4.02 0.31
N GLY A 239 -45.41 3.87 -0.01
CA GLY A 239 -44.91 3.80 -1.38
C GLY A 239 -45.13 2.44 -2.06
N VAL A 240 -45.06 2.44 -3.39
CA VAL A 240 -45.16 1.20 -4.20
C VAL A 240 -44.05 0.19 -3.93
N GLN A 241 -42.91 0.66 -3.39
CA GLN A 241 -41.75 -0.15 -3.02
C GLN A 241 -41.86 -0.76 -1.62
N ALA A 242 -42.95 -0.49 -0.88
CA ALA A 242 -43.14 -1.03 0.46
C ALA A 242 -43.12 -2.57 0.46
N CYS A 243 -42.47 -3.15 1.47
CA CYS A 243 -42.16 -4.58 1.55
C CYS A 243 -41.37 -5.12 0.36
N GLY A 244 -40.72 -4.27 -0.42
CA GLY A 244 -39.96 -4.66 -1.60
C GLY A 244 -38.47 -4.83 -1.32
N VAL A 245 -37.75 -5.26 -2.35
CA VAL A 245 -36.29 -5.22 -2.42
C VAL A 245 -35.91 -4.49 -3.72
N PRO A 246 -34.70 -3.90 -3.84
CA PRO A 246 -34.29 -3.26 -5.08
C PRO A 246 -34.19 -4.28 -6.22
N PRO A 247 -34.25 -3.82 -7.48
CA PRO A 247 -34.13 -4.69 -8.64
C PRO A 247 -32.83 -5.51 -8.64
N SER A 248 -31.71 -4.97 -8.17
CA SER A 248 -30.42 -5.65 -8.03
C SER A 248 -30.46 -6.97 -7.26
N CYS A 249 -31.44 -7.16 -6.38
CA CYS A 249 -31.65 -8.40 -5.63
C CYS A 249 -32.31 -9.52 -6.45
N CYS A 250 -32.76 -9.25 -7.66
CA CYS A 250 -33.54 -10.20 -8.43
C CYS A 250 -32.70 -11.20 -9.18
N VAL A 251 -33.20 -12.43 -9.20
CA VAL A 251 -32.66 -13.50 -10.03
C VAL A 251 -33.19 -13.28 -11.44
N ASP A 252 -32.31 -13.22 -12.44
CA ASP A 252 -32.71 -13.22 -13.84
C ASP A 252 -33.03 -14.66 -14.29
N PRO A 253 -34.31 -15.08 -14.41
CA PRO A 253 -34.64 -16.49 -14.63
C PRO A 253 -34.87 -16.83 -16.11
N LEU A 254 -34.88 -15.84 -17.03
CA LEU A 254 -35.21 -16.04 -18.44
C LEU A 254 -34.11 -15.56 -19.41
N GLU A 255 -33.70 -16.47 -20.30
CA GLU A 255 -32.96 -16.24 -21.55
C GLU A 255 -31.79 -15.24 -21.49
N ASN A 256 -30.75 -15.58 -20.73
CA ASN A 256 -29.44 -14.91 -20.81
C ASN A 256 -29.49 -13.38 -20.61
N GLY A 257 -30.48 -12.86 -19.87
CA GLY A 257 -30.57 -11.44 -19.49
C GLY A 257 -31.20 -10.51 -20.54
N THR A 258 -31.99 -11.02 -21.49
CA THR A 258 -32.58 -10.18 -22.56
C THR A 258 -33.78 -9.34 -22.11
N VAL A 259 -34.44 -9.69 -21.00
CA VAL A 259 -35.56 -8.92 -20.42
C VAL A 259 -35.40 -8.83 -18.91
N TRP A 260 -34.99 -7.66 -18.42
CA TRP A 260 -34.87 -7.36 -17.00
C TRP A 260 -36.24 -7.04 -16.39
N ASN A 261 -36.73 -7.88 -15.48
CA ASN A 261 -37.97 -7.61 -14.78
C ASN A 261 -37.71 -6.68 -13.59
N SER A 262 -37.71 -5.36 -13.80
CA SER A 262 -37.54 -4.39 -12.69
C SER A 262 -38.59 -4.47 -11.58
N GLN A 263 -39.69 -5.22 -11.78
CA GLN A 263 -40.79 -5.39 -10.82
C GLN A 263 -40.68 -6.65 -9.96
N CYS A 264 -39.69 -7.51 -10.21
CA CYS A 264 -39.42 -8.74 -9.44
C CYS A 264 -39.32 -8.53 -7.92
N GLY A 265 -38.77 -7.39 -7.48
CA GLY A 265 -38.54 -7.09 -6.08
C GLY A 265 -39.77 -6.55 -5.35
N LEU A 266 -40.88 -6.27 -6.05
CA LEU A 266 -42.09 -5.77 -5.42
C LEU A 266 -42.69 -6.82 -4.48
N ARG A 267 -42.96 -6.41 -3.23
CA ARG A 267 -43.43 -7.32 -2.16
C ARG A 267 -42.46 -8.48 -1.89
N GLY A 268 -41.19 -8.33 -2.29
CA GLY A 268 -40.09 -9.28 -2.06
C GLY A 268 -40.02 -9.80 -0.63
N GLN A 269 -40.18 -8.91 0.35
CA GLN A 269 -40.07 -9.22 1.78
C GLN A 269 -41.26 -10.05 2.31
N GLN A 270 -42.41 -10.06 1.63
CA GLN A 270 -43.60 -10.82 2.03
C GLN A 270 -43.63 -12.25 1.51
N LEU A 271 -42.75 -12.60 0.56
CA LEU A 271 -42.68 -13.96 0.02
C LEU A 271 -42.09 -14.92 1.06
N ASP A 272 -42.66 -16.12 1.12
CA ASP A 272 -42.03 -17.22 1.84
C ASP A 272 -40.72 -17.61 1.13
N GLU A 273 -39.74 -18.10 1.88
CA GLU A 273 -38.40 -18.44 1.35
C GLU A 273 -38.47 -19.38 0.13
N PHE A 274 -39.40 -20.33 0.15
CA PHE A 274 -39.62 -21.27 -0.96
C PHE A 274 -40.09 -20.58 -2.25
N SER A 275 -40.84 -19.50 -2.16
CA SER A 275 -41.30 -18.71 -3.30
C SER A 275 -40.28 -17.62 -3.67
N ALA A 276 -39.55 -17.08 -2.69
CA ALA A 276 -38.54 -16.07 -2.91
C ALA A 276 -37.36 -16.59 -3.76
N GLN A 277 -36.97 -17.86 -3.61
CA GLN A 277 -35.77 -18.42 -4.26
C GLN A 277 -35.79 -18.45 -5.79
N SER A 278 -36.97 -18.39 -6.39
CA SER A 278 -37.11 -18.34 -7.86
C SER A 278 -37.14 -16.92 -8.41
N VAL A 279 -37.16 -15.89 -7.55
CA VAL A 279 -37.38 -14.49 -7.94
C VAL A 279 -36.27 -13.56 -7.41
N ILE A 280 -35.76 -13.80 -6.21
CA ILE A 280 -34.75 -12.97 -5.53
C ILE A 280 -33.65 -13.81 -4.89
N PHE A 281 -32.47 -13.22 -4.69
CA PHE A 281 -31.39 -13.84 -3.95
C PHE A 281 -31.72 -13.87 -2.45
N LEU A 282 -31.68 -15.05 -1.81
CA LEU A 282 -31.95 -15.17 -0.36
C LEU A 282 -30.73 -14.89 0.51
N GLY A 283 -29.53 -15.16 -0.02
CA GLY A 283 -28.30 -15.07 0.74
C GLY A 283 -27.92 -13.63 1.05
N GLY A 284 -27.53 -13.35 2.29
CA GLY A 284 -26.96 -12.07 2.69
C GLY A 284 -25.60 -11.80 2.05
N CYS A 285 -25.35 -10.53 1.71
CA CYS A 285 -24.11 -10.13 1.08
C CYS A 285 -22.90 -10.21 2.01
N LEU A 286 -23.06 -10.04 3.33
CA LEU A 286 -21.94 -10.16 4.28
C LEU A 286 -21.34 -11.57 4.27
N GLY A 287 -22.22 -12.59 4.30
CA GLY A 287 -21.84 -13.99 4.15
C GLY A 287 -21.22 -14.30 2.79
N SER A 288 -21.80 -13.77 1.71
CA SER A 288 -21.27 -13.92 0.34
C SER A 288 -19.89 -13.28 0.17
N ILE A 289 -19.65 -12.10 0.74
CA ILE A 289 -18.33 -11.44 0.75
C ILE A 289 -17.31 -12.33 1.46
N SER A 290 -17.63 -12.81 2.66
CA SER A 290 -16.74 -13.70 3.42
C SER A 290 -16.39 -14.97 2.65
N ARG A 291 -17.38 -15.57 1.99
CA ARG A 291 -17.19 -16.74 1.12
C ARG A 291 -16.32 -16.40 -0.10
N TRP A 292 -16.58 -15.28 -0.76
CA TRP A 292 -15.82 -14.82 -1.93
C TRP A 292 -14.35 -14.59 -1.58
N VAL A 293 -14.07 -13.93 -0.45
CA VAL A 293 -12.71 -13.70 0.07
C VAL A 293 -12.03 -15.02 0.38
N SER A 294 -12.73 -15.96 1.02
CA SER A 294 -12.17 -17.28 1.34
C SER A 294 -11.81 -18.07 0.08
N LEU A 295 -12.68 -18.05 -0.93
CA LEU A 295 -12.48 -18.71 -2.22
C LEU A 295 -11.32 -18.12 -3.03
N HIS A 296 -11.16 -16.78 -3.00
CA HIS A 296 -10.11 -16.09 -3.76
C HIS A 296 -8.89 -15.73 -2.92
N SER A 297 -8.77 -16.25 -1.70
CA SER A 297 -7.72 -15.90 -0.75
C SER A 297 -6.30 -16.14 -1.29
N GLU A 298 -6.11 -17.20 -2.09
CA GLU A 298 -4.83 -17.47 -2.76
C GLU A 298 -4.45 -16.39 -3.76
N VAL A 299 -5.40 -15.98 -4.62
CA VAL A 299 -5.19 -14.93 -5.62
C VAL A 299 -4.92 -13.59 -4.95
N ILE A 300 -5.71 -13.24 -3.92
CA ILE A 300 -5.51 -12.03 -3.11
C ILE A 300 -4.13 -12.03 -2.46
N GLY A 301 -3.70 -13.18 -1.91
CA GLY A 301 -2.37 -13.37 -1.33
C GLY A 301 -1.26 -13.15 -2.34
N ILE A 302 -1.36 -13.75 -3.54
CA ILE A 302 -0.38 -13.59 -4.62
C ILE A 302 -0.29 -12.13 -5.08
N VAL A 303 -1.42 -11.48 -5.35
CA VAL A 303 -1.46 -10.07 -5.78
C VAL A 303 -0.81 -9.17 -4.71
N THR A 304 -1.16 -9.39 -3.44
CA THR A 304 -0.58 -8.61 -2.32
C THR A 304 0.93 -8.84 -2.20
N ALA A 305 1.40 -10.08 -2.34
CA ALA A 305 2.83 -10.41 -2.31
C ALA A 305 3.61 -9.78 -3.47
N VAL A 306 3.04 -9.78 -4.69
CA VAL A 306 3.64 -9.11 -5.86
C VAL A 306 3.72 -7.60 -5.64
N LEU A 307 2.65 -6.97 -5.16
CA LEU A 307 2.64 -5.52 -4.88
C LEU A 307 3.69 -5.15 -3.82
N LEU A 308 3.77 -5.92 -2.72
CA LEU A 308 4.81 -5.76 -1.70
C LEU A 308 6.22 -5.94 -2.28
N GLY A 309 6.41 -6.99 -3.10
CA GLY A 309 7.70 -7.26 -3.76
C GLY A 309 8.15 -6.11 -4.65
N VAL A 310 7.24 -5.54 -5.45
CA VAL A 310 7.52 -4.36 -6.29
C VAL A 310 7.87 -3.13 -5.45
N GLN A 311 7.18 -2.90 -4.33
CA GLN A 311 7.49 -1.80 -3.42
C GLN A 311 8.87 -1.96 -2.77
N ILE A 312 9.21 -3.16 -2.29
CA ILE A 312 10.51 -3.46 -1.69
C ILE A 312 11.63 -3.32 -2.73
N LEU A 313 11.43 -3.84 -3.95
CA LEU A 313 12.39 -3.68 -5.04
C LEU A 313 12.60 -2.20 -5.38
N THR A 314 11.53 -1.42 -5.46
CA THR A 314 11.60 0.03 -5.71
C THR A 314 12.34 0.75 -4.59
N LEU A 315 12.13 0.33 -3.32
CA LEU A 315 12.84 0.87 -2.17
C LEU A 315 14.34 0.56 -2.23
N ILE A 316 14.74 -0.69 -2.51
CA ILE A 316 16.14 -1.09 -2.67
C ILE A 316 16.80 -0.30 -3.82
N ILE A 317 16.11 -0.20 -4.96
CA ILE A 317 16.56 0.61 -6.10
C ILE A 317 16.71 2.08 -5.66
N THR A 318 15.80 2.63 -4.89
CA THR A 318 15.88 4.03 -4.44
C THR A 318 17.07 4.24 -3.48
N THR A 319 17.28 3.34 -2.52
CA THR A 319 18.36 3.44 -1.53
C THR A 319 19.73 3.28 -2.18
N CYS A 320 19.91 2.32 -3.09
CA CYS A 320 21.17 2.17 -3.82
C CYS A 320 21.48 3.42 -4.67
N LEU A 321 20.45 4.07 -5.22
CA LEU A 321 20.60 5.30 -6.00
C LEU A 321 21.03 6.48 -5.09
N LEU A 322 20.43 6.59 -3.90
CA LEU A 322 20.81 7.57 -2.87
C LEU A 322 22.26 7.42 -2.43
N ASP A 323 22.70 6.20 -2.14
CA ASP A 323 24.06 5.91 -1.69
C ASP A 323 25.10 6.29 -2.76
N ARG A 324 24.82 6.00 -4.03
CA ARG A 324 25.70 6.37 -5.15
C ARG A 324 25.79 7.89 -5.33
N ILE A 325 24.67 8.61 -5.21
CA ILE A 325 24.66 10.09 -5.26
C ILE A 325 25.50 10.66 -4.12
N GLN A 326 25.39 10.11 -2.92
CA GLN A 326 26.16 10.55 -1.76
C GLN A 326 27.65 10.27 -1.94
N TRP A 327 28.03 9.09 -2.42
CA TRP A 327 29.41 8.73 -2.74
C TRP A 327 30.03 9.67 -3.78
N ASN A 328 29.29 9.99 -4.86
CA ASN A 328 29.79 10.91 -5.88
C ASN A 328 30.02 12.32 -5.31
N LYS A 329 29.15 12.78 -4.40
CA LYS A 329 29.33 14.05 -3.70
C LYS A 329 30.58 14.03 -2.82
N THR A 330 30.79 13.00 -1.99
CA THR A 330 31.98 12.92 -1.11
C THR A 330 33.27 12.91 -1.92
N GLN A 331 33.33 12.18 -3.03
CA GLN A 331 34.48 12.16 -3.94
C GLN A 331 34.73 13.51 -4.64
N ALA A 332 33.67 14.26 -4.95
CA ALA A 332 33.80 15.61 -5.51
C ALA A 332 34.36 16.61 -4.48
N TRP A 333 34.01 16.47 -3.20
CA TRP A 333 34.59 17.28 -2.11
C TRP A 333 36.08 16.96 -1.90
N GLN A 334 36.46 15.67 -1.90
CA GLN A 334 37.86 15.25 -1.76
C GLN A 334 38.76 15.78 -2.89
N ARG A 335 38.24 15.84 -4.13
CA ARG A 335 38.99 16.42 -5.27
C ARG A 335 39.17 17.94 -5.20
N LYS A 336 38.42 18.64 -4.37
CA LYS A 336 38.48 20.11 -4.22
C LYS A 336 39.29 20.56 -3.00
N ALA A 337 39.57 19.65 -2.06
CA ALA A 337 40.33 19.91 -0.84
C ALA A 337 41.84 19.77 -1.09
#